data_AF-A0A917EZZ4-F1
#
_entry.id   AF-A0A917EZZ4-F1
#
_cell.length_a   1.000
_cell.length_b   1.000
_cell.length_c   1.000
_cell.angle_alpha   90.00
_cell.angle_beta   90.00
_cell.angle_gamma   90.00
#
_symmetry.space_group_name_H-M   'P 1'
#
loop_
_entity.id
_entity.type
_entity.pdbx_description
1 polymer ?
#
loop_
_entity_poly.entity_id
_entity_poly.type
_entity_poly.pdbx_seq_one_letter_code
_entity_poly.pdbx_strand_id
1 'polypeptide(L)'
;MTYDIAVWVPSRPGRPSDREATADFERRVEASEERYLARRPPAPQLARVADLLEARFDGPEPPWEELRGELDGDSLYVTIGGLGGHEGPEVERYLSQIAADVGVVVYSPLGESVVAAPLT
;
A
#
# COMPACT_ATOMS: atom_id res chain seq x y z
N MET A 1 -17.32 5.97 -4.37
CA MET A 1 -16.74 5.77 -3.03
C MET A 1 -15.31 5.31 -3.26
N THR A 2 -14.34 5.88 -2.57
CA THR A 2 -12.94 5.46 -2.66
C THR A 2 -12.63 4.43 -1.58
N TYR A 3 -11.67 3.55 -1.86
CA TYR A 3 -11.16 2.57 -0.92
C TYR A 3 -9.63 2.70 -0.89
N ASP A 4 -9.09 3.01 0.27
CA ASP A 4 -7.67 3.33 0.40
C ASP A 4 -6.92 2.17 1.07
N ILE A 5 -5.71 1.89 0.59
CA ILE A 5 -4.83 0.89 1.19
C ILE A 5 -3.42 1.47 1.25
N ALA A 6 -2.82 1.45 2.43
CA ALA A 6 -1.45 1.88 2.62
C ALA A 6 -0.52 0.66 2.67
N VAL A 7 0.58 0.71 1.91
CA VAL A 7 1.59 -0.34 1.86
C VAL A 7 2.95 0.28 2.12
N TRP A 8 3.78 -0.34 2.96
CA TRP A 8 5.13 0.16 3.21
C TRP A 8 6.13 -0.93 3.56
N VAL A 9 7.41 -0.61 3.41
CA VAL A 9 8.50 -1.45 3.91
C VAL A 9 8.63 -1.21 5.43
N PRO A 10 8.51 -2.23 6.28
CA PRO A 10 8.57 -2.04 7.73
C PRO A 10 9.96 -1.58 8.16
N SER A 11 10.01 -0.65 9.11
CA SER A 11 11.26 -0.13 9.70
C SER A 11 11.92 -1.11 10.68
N ARG A 12 11.21 -2.15 11.11
CA ARG A 12 11.68 -3.20 12.01
C ARG A 12 11.08 -4.56 11.61
N PRO A 13 11.77 -5.68 11.89
CA PRO A 13 11.21 -7.00 11.62
C PRO A 13 9.97 -7.28 12.45
N GLY A 14 9.05 -8.07 11.89
CA GLY A 14 7.82 -8.51 12.51
C GLY A 14 6.61 -7.63 12.25
N ARG A 15 5.43 -8.14 12.63
CA ARG A 15 4.14 -7.46 12.44
C ARG A 15 3.98 -6.34 13.47
N PRO A 16 3.78 -5.07 13.06
CA PRO A 16 3.40 -4.02 14.00
C PRO A 16 1.99 -4.31 14.55
N SER A 17 1.73 -3.88 15.78
CA SER A 17 0.35 -3.81 16.28
C SER A 17 -0.45 -2.77 15.49
N ASP A 18 -1.78 -2.87 15.48
CA ASP A 18 -2.66 -1.93 14.80
C ASP A 18 -2.37 -0.49 15.24
N ARG A 19 -2.25 -0.25 16.55
CA ARG A 19 -1.89 1.07 17.10
C ARG A 19 -0.55 1.60 16.58
N GLU A 20 0.48 0.75 16.49
CA GLU A 20 1.78 1.17 15.97
C GLU A 20 1.73 1.47 14.46
N ALA A 21 0.96 0.68 13.72
CA ALA A 21 0.75 0.88 12.29
C ALA A 21 -0.07 2.15 12.00
N THR A 22 -1.13 2.42 12.77
CA THR A 22 -1.90 3.67 12.70
C THR A 22 -0.99 4.88 12.94
N ALA A 23 -0.18 4.85 14.00
CA ALA A 23 0.75 5.93 14.28
C ALA A 23 1.83 6.10 13.19
N ASP A 24 2.27 5.02 12.54
CA ASP A 24 3.19 5.12 11.38
C ASP A 24 2.50 5.67 10.14
N PHE A 25 1.27 5.25 9.88
CA PHE A 25 0.45 5.77 8.81
C PHE A 25 0.21 7.27 8.95
N GLU A 26 -0.21 7.76 10.13
CA GLU A 26 -0.42 9.18 10.41
C GLU A 26 0.86 10.00 10.16
N ARG A 27 2.01 9.56 10.70
CA ARG A 27 3.30 10.23 10.43
C ARG A 27 3.64 10.29 8.95
N ARG A 28 3.34 9.23 8.19
CA ARG A 28 3.58 9.20 6.74
C ARG A 28 2.66 10.18 6.01
N VAL A 29 1.39 10.27 6.40
CA VAL A 29 0.43 11.24 5.85
C VAL A 29 0.87 12.67 6.15
N GLU A 30 1.26 12.98 7.39
CA GLU A 30 1.77 14.30 7.78
C GLU A 30 3.01 14.69 6.97
N ALA A 31 3.91 13.72 6.70
CA ALA A 31 5.10 13.94 5.89
C ALA A 31 4.85 13.90 4.36
N SER A 32 3.61 13.69 3.90
CA SER A 32 3.33 13.46 2.47
C SER A 32 3.55 14.72 1.62
N GLU A 33 3.20 15.90 2.12
CA GLU A 33 3.38 17.17 1.39
C GLU A 33 4.86 17.48 1.15
N GLU A 34 5.71 17.30 2.15
CA GLU A 34 7.16 17.48 2.02
C GLU A 34 7.76 16.45 1.05
N ARG A 35 7.31 15.19 1.13
CA ARG A 35 7.78 14.12 0.23
C ARG A 35 7.30 14.29 -1.21
N TYR A 36 6.14 14.90 -1.43
CA TYR A 36 5.66 15.22 -2.78
C TYR A 36 6.66 16.15 -3.51
N LEU A 37 7.27 17.10 -2.80
CA LEU A 37 8.28 18.00 -3.34
C LEU A 37 9.67 17.34 -3.49
N ALA A 38 9.94 16.26 -2.77
CA ALA A 38 11.22 15.58 -2.69
C ALA A 38 11.09 14.06 -2.88
N ARG A 39 10.43 13.62 -3.96
CA ARG A 39 10.17 12.20 -4.23
C ARG A 39 11.43 11.37 -4.20
N ARG A 40 11.38 10.26 -3.47
CA ARG A 40 12.50 9.31 -3.34
C ARG A 40 12.29 8.14 -4.31
N PRO A 41 13.38 7.57 -4.87
CA PRO A 41 13.28 6.33 -5.64
C PRO A 41 12.58 5.24 -4.81
N PRO A 42 11.64 4.48 -5.40
CA PRO A 42 10.89 3.48 -4.66
C PRO A 42 11.76 2.30 -4.25
N ALA A 43 11.46 1.77 -3.07
CA ALA A 43 12.06 0.55 -2.58
C ALA A 43 11.74 -0.61 -3.53
N PRO A 44 12.70 -1.52 -3.79
CA PRO A 44 12.49 -2.66 -4.69
C PRO A 44 11.26 -3.50 -4.36
N GLN A 45 10.94 -3.65 -3.07
CA GLN A 45 9.74 -4.34 -2.59
C GLN A 45 8.47 -3.69 -3.12
N LEU A 46 8.38 -2.36 -3.08
CA LEU A 46 7.19 -1.64 -3.54
C LEU A 46 7.08 -1.60 -5.06
N ALA A 47 8.21 -1.47 -5.76
CA ALA A 47 8.23 -1.67 -7.21
C ALA A 47 7.68 -3.06 -7.56
N ARG A 48 8.08 -4.09 -6.81
CA ARG A 48 7.57 -5.46 -6.98
C ARG A 48 6.09 -5.59 -6.64
N VAL A 49 5.58 -4.93 -5.59
CA VAL A 49 4.14 -4.89 -5.29
C VAL A 49 3.38 -4.31 -6.48
N ALA A 50 3.85 -3.19 -7.04
CA ALA A 50 3.19 -2.57 -8.18
C ALA A 50 3.21 -3.45 -9.43
N ASP A 51 4.33 -4.12 -9.73
CA ASP A 51 4.40 -5.12 -10.81
C ASP A 51 3.37 -6.25 -10.64
N LEU A 52 3.24 -6.77 -9.41
CA LEU A 52 2.33 -7.86 -9.09
C LEU A 52 0.85 -7.44 -9.12
N LEU A 53 0.55 -6.20 -8.75
CA LEU A 53 -0.78 -5.61 -8.85
C LEU A 53 -1.18 -5.43 -10.31
N GLU A 54 -0.35 -4.77 -11.11
CA GLU A 54 -0.62 -4.55 -12.54
C GLU A 54 -0.76 -5.86 -13.31
N ALA A 55 0.04 -6.88 -12.97
CA ALA A 55 -0.09 -8.20 -13.58
C ALA A 55 -1.36 -8.95 -13.16
N ARG A 56 -1.90 -8.69 -11.95
CA ARG A 56 -3.10 -9.36 -11.43
C ARG A 56 -4.39 -8.70 -11.91
N PHE A 57 -4.35 -7.39 -12.14
CA PHE A 57 -5.46 -6.54 -12.54
C PHE A 57 -5.14 -5.90 -13.91
N ASP A 58 -4.81 -6.73 -14.91
CA ASP A 58 -4.34 -6.33 -16.25
C ASP A 58 -5.48 -5.91 -17.21
N GLY A 59 -6.62 -5.50 -16.65
CA GLY A 59 -7.79 -5.04 -17.39
C GLY A 59 -7.61 -3.65 -18.02
N PRO A 60 -8.51 -3.27 -18.95
CA PRO A 60 -8.46 -1.96 -19.61
C PRO A 60 -8.71 -0.79 -18.65
N GLU A 61 -9.37 -1.06 -17.52
CA GLU A 61 -9.66 -0.11 -16.46
C GLU A 61 -9.22 -0.74 -15.13
N PRO A 62 -7.98 -0.52 -14.68
CA PRO A 62 -7.56 -0.99 -13.37
C PRO A 62 -8.33 -0.27 -12.25
N PRO A 63 -8.41 -0.86 -11.05
CA PRO A 63 -9.14 -0.25 -9.92
C PRO A 63 -8.57 1.10 -9.42
N TRP A 64 -7.35 1.45 -9.82
CA TRP A 64 -6.62 2.67 -9.44
C TRP A 64 -6.37 3.58 -10.65
N GLU A 65 -6.16 4.87 -10.41
CA GLU A 65 -5.84 5.83 -11.49
C GLU A 65 -4.34 5.86 -11.83
N GLU A 66 -3.43 5.94 -10.84
CA GLU A 66 -1.99 6.08 -11.09
C GLU A 66 -1.10 5.34 -10.07
N LEU A 67 -1.10 4.00 -10.08
CA LEU A 67 -0.35 3.20 -9.10
C LEU A 67 1.14 3.54 -9.02
N ARG A 68 1.80 3.71 -10.17
CA ARG A 68 3.25 4.02 -10.21
C ARG A 68 3.56 5.44 -9.76
N GLY A 69 2.61 6.36 -9.92
CA GLY A 69 2.72 7.74 -9.46
C GLY A 69 2.72 7.86 -7.94
N GLU A 70 2.15 6.87 -7.24
CA GLU A 70 2.01 6.81 -5.78
C GLU A 70 3.19 6.12 -5.06
N LEU A 71 4.16 5.63 -5.82
CA LEU A 71 5.39 5.04 -5.27
C LEU A 71 6.32 6.15 -4.75
N ASP A 72 6.60 6.16 -3.44
CA ASP A 72 7.55 7.10 -2.82
C ASP A 72 8.41 6.46 -1.73
N GLY A 73 9.68 6.25 -2.05
CA GLY A 73 10.65 5.68 -1.12
C GLY A 73 10.18 4.33 -0.57
N ASP A 74 9.87 4.31 0.72
CA ASP A 74 9.42 3.12 1.44
C ASP A 74 7.89 3.01 1.60
N SER A 75 7.10 3.87 0.91
CA SER A 75 5.64 3.86 0.96
C SER A 75 4.99 3.77 -0.43
N LEU A 76 3.81 3.16 -0.47
CA LEU A 76 2.88 3.14 -1.59
C LEU A 76 1.46 3.38 -1.03
N TYR A 77 0.74 4.34 -1.59
CA TYR A 77 -0.66 4.56 -1.28
C TYR A 77 -1.51 4.10 -2.47
N VAL A 78 -2.46 3.19 -2.24
CA VAL A 78 -3.33 2.67 -3.29
C VAL A 78 -4.73 3.22 -3.06
N THR A 79 -5.09 4.22 -3.88
CA THR A 79 -6.45 4.79 -3.91
C THR A 79 -7.27 4.06 -4.96
N ILE A 80 -8.30 3.33 -4.54
CA ILE A 80 -9.20 2.58 -5.42
C ILE A 80 -10.47 3.40 -5.61
N GLY A 81 -10.80 3.76 -6.85
CA GLY A 81 -11.84 4.74 -7.19
C GLY A 81 -12.75 4.34 -8.35
N GLY A 82 -13.73 5.19 -8.66
CA GLY A 82 -14.56 5.07 -9.88
C GLY A 82 -15.41 3.79 -10.00
N LEU A 83 -15.49 3.25 -11.22
CA LEU A 83 -16.19 1.99 -11.56
C LEU A 83 -15.55 0.76 -10.89
N GLY A 84 -14.27 0.85 -10.50
CA GLY A 84 -13.50 -0.21 -9.82
C GLY A 84 -13.60 -0.21 -8.29
N GLY A 85 -14.36 0.72 -7.68
CA GLY A 85 -14.50 0.83 -6.22
C GLY A 85 -14.97 -0.44 -5.50
N HIS A 86 -15.64 -1.36 -6.22
CA HIS A 86 -16.07 -2.66 -5.70
C HIS A 86 -14.93 -3.67 -5.54
N GLU A 87 -13.79 -3.43 -6.19
CA GLU A 87 -12.62 -4.31 -6.17
C GLU A 87 -11.71 -4.05 -4.97
N GLY A 88 -11.97 -3.00 -4.17
CA GLY A 88 -11.21 -2.67 -2.96
C GLY A 88 -10.90 -3.89 -2.07
N PRO A 89 -11.92 -4.66 -1.64
CA PRO A 89 -11.71 -5.88 -0.87
C PRO A 89 -10.95 -6.99 -1.61
N GLU A 90 -10.96 -7.03 -2.94
CA GLU A 90 -10.17 -7.98 -3.72
C GLU A 90 -8.70 -7.56 -3.79
N VAL A 91 -8.42 -6.28 -4.02
CA VAL A 91 -7.07 -5.72 -4.00
C VAL A 91 -6.44 -5.89 -2.62
N GLU A 92 -7.17 -5.55 -1.54
CA GLU A 92 -6.70 -5.75 -0.16
C GLU A 92 -6.39 -7.23 0.12
N ARG A 93 -7.28 -8.14 -0.30
CA ARG A 93 -7.06 -9.58 -0.15
C ARG A 93 -5.82 -10.03 -0.90
N TYR A 94 -5.63 -9.60 -2.14
CA TYR A 94 -4.44 -9.99 -2.91
C TYR A 94 -3.16 -9.43 -2.30
N LEU A 95 -3.16 -8.16 -1.89
CA LEU A 95 -2.04 -7.54 -1.18
C LEU A 95 -1.68 -8.33 0.10
N SER A 96 -2.69 -8.75 0.86
CA SER A 96 -2.47 -9.55 2.07
C SER A 96 -1.79 -10.90 1.80
N GLN A 97 -2.05 -11.51 0.64
CA GLN A 97 -1.46 -12.79 0.24
C GLN A 97 0.02 -12.63 -0.12
N ILE A 98 0.39 -11.54 -0.80
CA ILE A 98 1.76 -11.33 -1.27
C ILE A 98 2.65 -10.61 -0.24
N ALA A 99 2.06 -10.01 0.79
CA ALA A 99 2.75 -9.13 1.74
C ALA A 99 3.98 -9.78 2.39
N ALA A 100 3.85 -11.05 2.82
CA ALA A 100 4.94 -11.75 3.49
C ALA A 100 6.11 -12.06 2.56
N ASP A 101 5.81 -12.57 1.35
CA ASP A 101 6.82 -12.93 0.36
C ASP A 101 7.57 -11.70 -0.16
N VAL A 102 6.89 -10.56 -0.27
CA VAL A 102 7.48 -9.30 -0.75
C VAL A 102 8.16 -8.52 0.38
N GLY A 103 7.80 -8.78 1.65
CA GLY A 103 8.39 -8.12 2.80
C GLY A 103 7.80 -6.73 3.08
N VAL A 104 6.49 -6.57 2.95
CA VAL A 104 5.76 -5.31 3.17
C VAL A 104 4.66 -5.42 4.21
N VAL A 105 4.33 -4.30 4.84
CA VAL A 105 3.12 -4.13 5.66
C VAL A 105 1.99 -3.64 4.76
N VAL A 106 0.80 -4.21 4.93
CA VAL A 106 -0.45 -3.78 4.31
C VAL A 106 -1.39 -3.33 5.41
N TYR A 107 -1.86 -2.10 5.33
CA TYR A 107 -2.71 -1.46 6.32
C TYR A 107 -3.95 -0.90 5.65
N SER A 108 -5.09 -1.07 6.32
CA SER A 108 -6.38 -0.54 5.91
C SER A 108 -6.68 0.72 6.74
N PRO A 109 -6.59 1.94 6.16
CA PRO A 109 -6.96 3.16 6.87
C PRO A 109 -8.43 3.17 7.31
N LEU A 110 -9.32 2.58 6.51
CA LEU A 110 -10.74 2.49 6.85
C LEU A 110 -11.00 1.59 8.07
N GLY A 111 -10.25 0.49 8.18
CA GLY A 111 -10.35 -0.45 9.29
C GLY A 111 -9.38 -0.17 10.44
N GLU A 112 -8.57 0.89 10.33
CA GLU A 112 -7.47 1.26 11.24
C GLU A 112 -6.63 0.05 11.71
N SER A 113 -6.32 -0.86 10.79
CA SER A 113 -5.72 -2.16 11.15
C SER A 113 -4.71 -2.67 10.13
N VAL A 114 -3.76 -3.45 10.65
CA VAL A 114 -2.81 -4.19 9.82
C VAL A 114 -3.55 -5.38 9.21
N VAL A 115 -3.64 -5.40 7.89
CA VAL A 115 -4.23 -6.49 7.13
C VAL A 115 -3.21 -7.64 7.00
N ALA A 116 -1.95 -7.29 6.69
CA ALA A 116 -0.86 -8.26 6.58
C ALA A 116 0.50 -7.61 6.85
N ALA A 117 1.48 -8.43 7.20
CA ALA A 117 2.86 -8.00 7.43
C ALA A 117 3.80 -9.19 7.22
N PRO A 118 5.12 -8.97 7.06
CA PRO A 118 6.09 -10.05 6.92
C PRO A 118 6.12 -10.91 8.17
N LEU A 119 6.19 -12.23 7.97
CA LEU A 119 6.48 -13.17 9.04
C LEU A 119 7.98 -13.07 9.36
N THR A 120 8.30 -12.97 10.65
CA THR A 120 9.67 -12.86 11.19
C THR A 120 10.57 -13.99 10.73
#